data_AF-A0A530BKT7-F1
#
_entry.id   AF-A0A530BKT7-F1
#
_cell.length_a   1.000
_cell.length_b   1.000
_cell.length_c   1.000
_cell.angle_alpha   90.00
_cell.angle_beta   90.00
_cell.angle_gamma   90.00
#
_symmetry.space_group_name_H-M   'P 1'
#
loop_
_entity.id
_entity.type
_entity.pdbx_description
1 polymer ?
#
loop_
_entity_poly.entity_id
_entity_poly.type
_entity_poly.pdbx_seq_one_letter_code
_entity_poly.pdbx_strand_id
1 'polypeptide(L)'
;MSKICLLCACLLFLASLSTPASSEVEIGQRSHRYALVIGNSSYRYAPSLPNGVNDANAISRVLQETGFEVTLGLDADASTFRELIGKFRRNLQPGDVSLFYYAGHGLQANGENYLLPVDAALQRPADLALEAERLQDIIAAMTAEENTAIVLLDACRDNPFVKQLSGQGQSRGLVVGKGLGALDAGRGVFIGFATQPGNVALDGAANHSPFADALVKRIKTPS
;
A
#
# COMPACT_ATOMS: atom_id res chain seq x y z
N MET A 1 -32.27 66.42 -66.05
CA MET A 1 -32.26 66.49 -64.57
C MET A 1 -33.03 65.29 -64.03
N SER A 2 -32.65 64.70 -62.89
CA SER A 2 -33.22 63.48 -62.26
C SER A 2 -33.07 62.16 -63.06
N LYS A 3 -32.39 61.14 -62.52
CA LYS A 3 -32.89 60.01 -61.67
C LYS A 3 -33.80 59.04 -62.46
N ILE A 4 -33.46 57.77 -62.74
CA ILE A 4 -32.80 56.67 -61.99
C ILE A 4 -33.70 56.02 -60.92
N CYS A 5 -34.33 54.93 -61.36
CA CYS A 5 -35.03 53.80 -60.71
C CYS A 5 -35.17 52.73 -61.82
N LEU A 6 -35.30 51.41 -61.66
CA LEU A 6 -35.29 50.44 -60.53
C LEU A 6 -35.00 49.06 -61.17
N LEU A 7 -34.47 47.98 -60.58
CA LEU A 7 -33.94 47.64 -59.24
C LEU A 7 -32.45 47.19 -59.37
N CYS A 8 -31.79 46.80 -58.27
CA CYS A 8 -30.76 45.76 -58.29
C CYS A 8 -30.89 44.88 -57.03
N ALA A 9 -30.72 43.57 -57.13
CA ALA A 9 -30.98 42.63 -56.04
C ALA A 9 -29.72 42.38 -55.18
N CYS A 10 -29.84 42.56 -53.86
CA CYS A 10 -28.81 42.17 -52.90
C CYS A 10 -29.37 41.10 -51.95
N LEU A 11 -28.93 39.85 -52.10
CA LEU A 11 -29.14 38.83 -51.08
C LEU A 11 -28.21 39.13 -49.89
N LEU A 12 -28.80 39.37 -48.71
CA LEU A 12 -28.05 39.46 -47.46
C LEU A 12 -27.71 38.05 -46.96
N PHE A 13 -26.58 37.52 -47.42
CA PHE A 13 -26.03 36.27 -46.91
C PHE A 13 -25.27 36.54 -45.60
N LEU A 14 -25.95 36.43 -44.45
CA LEU A 14 -25.27 36.53 -43.15
C LEU A 14 -24.39 35.30 -42.93
N ALA A 15 -23.10 35.45 -43.21
CA ALA A 15 -22.08 34.50 -42.80
C ALA A 15 -21.86 34.59 -41.29
N SER A 16 -22.61 33.79 -40.52
CA SER A 16 -22.32 33.56 -39.11
C SER A 16 -21.00 32.79 -39.00
N LEU A 17 -19.92 33.47 -38.59
CA LEU A 17 -18.67 32.80 -38.25
C LEU A 17 -18.86 32.00 -36.96
N SER A 18 -19.29 30.74 -37.10
CA SER A 18 -19.25 29.76 -36.03
C SER A 18 -17.79 29.49 -35.66
N THR A 19 -17.27 30.20 -34.66
CA THR A 19 -16.01 29.85 -34.02
C THR A 19 -16.12 28.42 -33.51
N PRO A 20 -15.28 27.47 -33.98
CA PRO A 20 -15.28 26.13 -33.41
C PRO A 20 -14.84 26.27 -31.95
N ALA A 21 -15.71 25.90 -31.02
CA ALA A 21 -15.32 25.79 -29.62
C ALA A 21 -14.23 24.72 -29.53
N SER A 22 -13.02 25.12 -29.15
CA SER A 22 -11.94 24.18 -28.88
C SER A 22 -12.37 23.29 -27.73
N SER A 23 -12.71 22.04 -28.04
CA SER A 23 -12.89 21.00 -27.04
C SER A 23 -11.53 20.75 -26.40
N GLU A 24 -11.27 21.40 -25.27
CA GLU A 24 -10.15 21.06 -24.40
C GLU A 24 -10.33 19.60 -23.99
N VAL A 25 -9.50 18.73 -24.57
CA VAL A 25 -9.41 17.34 -24.15
C VAL A 25 -8.86 17.39 -22.73
N GLU A 26 -9.65 16.97 -21.74
CA GLU A 26 -9.12 16.69 -20.41
C GLU A 26 -8.02 15.64 -20.56
N ILE A 27 -6.76 16.11 -20.47
CA ILE A 27 -5.61 15.23 -20.35
C ILE A 27 -5.79 14.53 -19.02
N GLY A 28 -6.15 13.24 -19.09
CA GLY A 28 -6.65 12.47 -17.95
C GLY A 28 -5.84 12.69 -16.69
N GLN A 29 -6.55 12.84 -15.56
CA GLN A 29 -5.98 13.09 -14.23
C GLN A 29 -4.73 12.24 -14.03
N ARG A 30 -3.59 12.89 -13.74
CA ARG A 30 -2.38 12.16 -13.38
C ARG A 30 -2.69 11.38 -12.11
N SER A 31 -2.59 10.06 -12.17
CA SER A 31 -2.75 9.21 -11.01
C SER A 31 -1.78 9.66 -9.91
N HIS A 32 -2.33 9.97 -8.75
CA HIS A 32 -1.55 10.34 -7.58
C HIS A 32 -0.84 9.09 -7.06
N ARG A 33 0.19 9.33 -6.26
CA ARG A 33 1.04 8.29 -5.71
C ARG A 33 0.98 8.40 -4.20
N TYR A 34 0.29 7.47 -3.56
CA TYR A 34 0.19 7.43 -2.10
C TYR A 34 0.89 6.20 -1.58
N ALA A 35 1.67 6.35 -0.51
CA ALA A 35 2.28 5.22 0.18
C ALA A 35 1.93 5.21 1.67
N LEU A 36 1.56 4.03 2.17
CA LEU A 36 1.60 3.71 3.59
C LEU A 36 2.89 2.94 3.87
N VAL A 37 3.70 3.44 4.79
CA VAL A 37 4.99 2.84 5.17
C VAL A 37 4.98 2.62 6.67
N ILE A 38 5.08 1.37 7.13
CA ILE A 38 5.06 1.02 8.55
C ILE A 38 6.30 0.22 8.92
N GLY A 39 7.01 0.63 9.96
CA GLY A 39 8.18 -0.06 10.51
C GLY A 39 8.03 -0.32 12.01
N ASN A 40 7.92 -1.60 12.39
CA ASN A 40 7.74 -2.02 13.78
C ASN A 40 8.97 -2.81 14.26
N SER A 41 9.57 -2.35 15.36
CA SER A 41 10.82 -2.84 15.95
C SER A 41 10.72 -3.11 17.46
N SER A 42 10.00 -2.26 18.20
CA SER A 42 9.98 -2.21 19.67
C SER A 42 8.84 -3.02 20.30
N TYR A 43 8.73 -4.29 19.91
CA TYR A 43 7.67 -5.20 20.36
C TYR A 43 7.64 -5.41 21.89
N ARG A 44 6.44 -5.32 22.48
CA ARG A 44 6.20 -5.48 23.93
C ARG A 44 6.12 -6.95 24.38
N TYR A 45 5.57 -7.83 23.53
CA TYR A 45 5.30 -9.24 23.85
C TYR A 45 5.93 -10.24 22.86
N ALA A 46 6.75 -9.74 21.94
CA ALA A 46 7.52 -10.52 20.96
C ALA A 46 8.98 -10.04 20.96
N PRO A 47 9.93 -10.79 20.37
CA PRO A 47 11.31 -10.33 20.20
C PRO A 47 11.36 -9.02 19.40
N SER A 48 12.27 -8.11 19.77
CA SER A 48 12.52 -6.90 18.97
C SER A 48 13.03 -7.25 17.57
N LEU A 49 12.68 -6.42 16.58
CA LEU A 49 13.18 -6.49 15.21
C LEU A 49 13.99 -5.22 14.89
N PRO A 50 15.32 -5.20 15.13
CA PRO A 50 16.13 -3.98 15.13
C PRO A 50 15.99 -3.04 13.92
N ASN A 51 15.82 -3.56 12.71
CA ASN A 51 15.87 -2.70 11.51
C ASN A 51 14.53 -2.19 10.99
N GLY A 52 13.39 -2.73 11.43
CA GLY A 52 12.07 -2.33 10.90
C GLY A 52 11.80 -0.82 10.87
N VAL A 53 12.17 -0.10 11.95
CA VAL A 53 12.10 1.38 12.01
C VAL A 53 13.11 2.07 11.09
N ASN A 54 14.33 1.54 10.92
CA ASN A 54 15.33 2.09 10.01
C ASN A 54 14.89 1.93 8.55
N ASP A 55 14.41 0.74 8.19
CA ASP A 55 13.96 0.37 6.85
C ASP A 55 12.77 1.20 6.41
N ALA A 56 11.77 1.36 7.28
CA ALA A 56 10.63 2.25 7.03
C ALA A 56 11.06 3.72 6.84
N ASN A 57 12.05 4.21 7.61
CA ASN A 57 12.62 5.55 7.41
C ASN A 57 13.35 5.68 6.06
N ALA A 58 14.13 4.68 5.66
CA ALA A 58 14.87 4.69 4.40
C ALA A 58 13.93 4.63 3.18
N ILE A 59 12.95 3.73 3.23
CA ILE A 59 11.94 3.55 2.18
C ILE A 59 11.01 4.77 2.07
N SER A 60 10.57 5.35 3.19
CA SER A 60 9.77 6.58 3.20
C SER A 60 10.45 7.74 2.46
N ARG A 61 11.73 7.99 2.72
CA ARG A 61 12.51 9.05 2.05
C ARG A 61 12.57 8.82 0.54
N VAL A 62 12.88 7.61 0.13
CA VAL A 62 13.06 7.28 -1.29
C VAL A 62 11.74 7.27 -2.07
N LEU A 63 10.62 6.92 -1.42
CA LEU A 63 9.29 7.07 -1.98
C LEU A 63 8.91 8.54 -2.15
N GLN A 64 9.19 9.40 -1.17
CA GLN A 64 9.02 10.87 -1.31
C GLN A 64 9.85 11.42 -2.47
N GLU A 65 11.11 11.02 -2.60
CA GLU A 65 12.00 11.39 -3.72
C GLU A 65 11.56 10.87 -5.09
N THR A 66 10.67 9.86 -5.15
CA THR A 66 10.09 9.31 -6.38
C THR A 66 8.62 9.74 -6.61
N GLY A 67 8.17 10.74 -5.83
CA GLY A 67 6.90 11.44 -6.03
C GLY A 67 5.70 10.81 -5.32
N PHE A 68 5.90 9.96 -4.30
CA PHE A 68 4.82 9.50 -3.43
C PHE A 68 4.56 10.48 -2.27
N GLU A 69 3.30 10.77 -1.99
CA GLU A 69 2.89 11.25 -0.67
C GLU A 69 2.91 10.08 0.32
N VAL A 70 3.77 10.16 1.34
CA VAL A 70 4.00 9.05 2.28
C VAL A 70 3.34 9.33 3.63
N THR A 71 2.44 8.44 4.04
CA THR A 71 2.02 8.27 5.44
C THR A 71 2.97 7.25 6.10
N LEU A 72 3.81 7.73 7.01
CA LEU A 72 4.79 6.92 7.76
C LEU A 72 4.25 6.60 9.17
N GLY A 73 4.35 5.34 9.57
CA GLY A 73 4.19 4.87 10.95
C GLY A 73 5.46 4.16 11.43
N LEU A 74 5.83 4.40 12.70
CA LEU A 74 6.99 3.78 13.34
C LEU A 74 6.56 3.27 14.72
N ASP A 75 6.89 2.03 15.05
CA ASP A 75 6.46 1.33 16.27
C ASP A 75 4.97 1.50 16.58
N ALA A 76 4.14 1.25 15.55
CA ALA A 76 2.69 1.47 15.62
C ALA A 76 2.01 0.42 16.52
N ASP A 77 1.28 0.91 17.53
CA ASP A 77 0.31 0.12 18.30
C ASP A 77 -0.97 -0.17 17.48
N ALA A 78 -1.82 -1.08 17.95
CA ALA A 78 -2.98 -1.53 17.19
C ALA A 78 -3.99 -0.40 16.88
N SER A 79 -4.07 0.63 17.72
CA SER A 79 -4.89 1.82 17.44
C SER A 79 -4.28 2.67 16.33
N THR A 80 -2.98 2.95 16.43
CA THR A 80 -2.20 3.76 15.51
C THR A 80 -2.15 3.13 14.12
N PHE A 81 -1.94 1.80 14.04
CA PHE A 81 -1.92 1.05 12.79
C PHE A 81 -3.25 1.22 12.03
N ARG A 82 -4.38 1.07 12.72
CA ARG A 82 -5.72 1.26 12.13
C ARG A 82 -6.02 2.72 11.76
N GLU A 83 -5.54 3.69 12.53
CA GLU A 83 -5.63 5.11 12.15
C GLU A 83 -4.84 5.39 10.87
N LEU A 84 -3.61 4.87 10.75
CA LEU A 84 -2.76 5.05 9.57
C LEU A 84 -3.35 4.41 8.31
N ILE A 85 -3.88 3.18 8.39
CA ILE A 85 -4.65 2.55 7.30
C ILE A 85 -5.86 3.42 6.94
N GLY A 86 -6.62 3.87 7.94
CA GLY A 86 -7.79 4.72 7.75
C GLY A 86 -7.47 6.08 7.11
N LYS A 87 -6.33 6.68 7.46
CA LYS A 87 -5.82 7.93 6.86
C LYS A 87 -5.40 7.70 5.41
N PHE A 88 -4.56 6.69 5.16
CA PHE A 88 -4.10 6.32 3.83
C PHE A 88 -5.28 6.08 2.88
N ARG A 89 -6.28 5.28 3.28
CA ARG A 89 -7.48 5.01 2.48
C ARG A 89 -8.32 6.26 2.18
N ARG A 90 -8.29 7.30 3.03
CA ARG A 90 -9.02 8.56 2.79
C ARG A 90 -8.33 9.48 1.77
N ASN A 91 -7.05 9.27 1.49
CA ASN A 91 -6.30 10.07 0.51
C ASN A 91 -6.39 9.47 -0.91
N LEU A 92 -6.58 8.15 -1.04
CA LEU A 92 -6.75 7.48 -2.33
C LEU A 92 -7.99 7.99 -3.09
N GLN A 93 -7.84 8.24 -4.38
CA GLN A 93 -8.91 8.53 -5.35
C GLN A 93 -8.87 7.50 -6.49
N PRO A 94 -9.91 7.40 -7.34
CA PRO A 94 -9.96 6.38 -8.39
C PRO A 94 -8.83 6.49 -9.43
N GLY A 95 -8.20 5.35 -9.72
CA GLY A 95 -7.10 5.22 -10.68
C GLY A 95 -5.70 5.58 -10.14
N ASP A 96 -5.57 5.86 -8.84
CA ASP A 96 -4.29 6.17 -8.20
C ASP A 96 -3.31 4.97 -8.14
N VAL A 97 -2.04 5.27 -7.88
CA VAL A 97 -1.04 4.27 -7.50
C VAL A 97 -0.88 4.27 -5.99
N SER A 98 -1.37 3.21 -5.36
CA SER A 98 -1.25 2.94 -3.94
C SER A 98 -0.06 2.01 -3.68
N LEU A 99 0.77 2.32 -2.68
CA LEU A 99 1.87 1.46 -2.22
C LEU A 99 1.74 1.21 -0.72
N PHE A 100 1.98 -0.03 -0.30
CA PHE A 100 2.08 -0.40 1.10
C PHE A 100 3.42 -1.10 1.35
N TYR A 101 4.24 -0.52 2.24
CA TYR A 101 5.46 -1.14 2.73
C TYR A 101 5.31 -1.46 4.22
N TYR A 102 5.68 -2.68 4.61
CA TYR A 102 5.72 -3.10 6.00
C TYR A 102 7.00 -3.86 6.33
N ALA A 103 7.71 -3.40 7.36
CA ALA A 103 8.79 -4.11 8.03
C ALA A 103 8.40 -4.40 9.49
N GLY A 104 8.52 -5.66 9.92
CA GLY A 104 8.02 -6.10 11.22
C GLY A 104 7.74 -7.62 11.29
N HIS A 105 7.12 -8.07 12.38
CA HIS A 105 6.64 -9.45 12.50
C HIS A 105 5.32 -9.65 11.75
N GLY A 106 5.16 -10.83 11.14
CA GLY A 106 3.92 -11.22 10.48
C GLY A 106 3.73 -12.75 10.45
N LEU A 107 2.49 -13.20 10.60
CA LEU A 107 2.13 -14.62 10.69
C LEU A 107 0.99 -15.00 9.75
N GLN A 108 0.85 -16.30 9.48
CA GLN A 108 -0.32 -16.86 8.82
C GLN A 108 -1.15 -17.68 9.82
N ALA A 109 -2.47 -17.56 9.76
CA ALA A 109 -3.41 -18.39 10.51
C ALA A 109 -4.65 -18.69 9.65
N ASN A 110 -5.00 -19.97 9.51
CA ASN A 110 -6.12 -20.44 8.65
C ASN A 110 -6.05 -19.94 7.20
N GLY A 111 -4.84 -19.87 6.63
CA GLY A 111 -4.60 -19.35 5.28
C GLY A 111 -4.38 -17.84 5.23
N GLU A 112 -4.91 -17.09 6.20
CA GLU A 112 -4.95 -15.62 6.20
C GLU A 112 -3.70 -15.00 6.83
N ASN A 113 -3.34 -13.79 6.39
CA ASN A 113 -2.08 -13.12 6.74
C ASN A 113 -2.32 -11.96 7.71
N TYR A 114 -1.54 -11.96 8.80
CA TYR A 114 -1.65 -11.00 9.90
C TYR A 114 -0.32 -10.28 10.10
N LEU A 115 -0.38 -8.95 10.18
CA LEU A 115 0.74 -8.08 10.55
C LEU A 115 0.59 -7.70 12.02
N LEU A 116 1.72 -7.58 12.74
CA LEU A 116 1.70 -7.39 14.19
C LEU A 116 2.06 -5.94 14.58
N PRO A 117 1.11 -5.20 15.18
CA PRO A 117 1.40 -4.03 16.01
C PRO A 117 2.41 -4.32 17.12
N VAL A 118 3.10 -3.30 17.63
CA VAL A 118 4.13 -3.50 18.67
C VAL A 118 3.57 -3.96 20.02
N ASP A 119 2.30 -3.69 20.30
CA ASP A 119 1.60 -4.06 21.53
C ASP A 119 0.82 -5.39 21.46
N ALA A 120 0.79 -6.06 20.29
CA ALA A 120 -0.01 -7.26 20.03
C ALA A 120 0.19 -8.38 21.06
N ALA A 121 -0.86 -8.70 21.83
CA ALA A 121 -0.80 -9.59 23.00
C ALA A 121 -1.41 -10.99 22.75
N LEU A 122 -0.92 -11.70 21.72
CA LEU A 122 -1.51 -12.97 21.26
C LEU A 122 -1.30 -14.15 22.26
N GLN A 123 -2.34 -14.48 23.04
CA GLN A 123 -2.32 -15.62 23.96
C GLN A 123 -3.01 -16.86 23.36
N ARG A 124 -4.06 -16.63 22.57
CA ARG A 124 -4.88 -17.66 21.92
C ARG A 124 -5.33 -17.21 20.52
N PRO A 125 -5.81 -18.13 19.66
CA PRO A 125 -6.12 -17.82 18.26
C PRO A 125 -7.23 -16.79 18.01
N ALA A 126 -8.17 -16.64 18.95
CA ALA A 126 -9.25 -15.65 18.84
C ALA A 126 -8.74 -14.19 18.94
N ASP A 127 -7.56 -13.99 19.53
CA ASP A 127 -7.01 -12.65 19.78
C ASP A 127 -6.49 -12.00 18.48
N LEU A 128 -6.21 -12.81 17.44
CA LEU A 128 -5.78 -12.36 16.11
C LEU A 128 -6.78 -11.42 15.42
N ALA A 129 -8.06 -11.42 15.82
CA ALA A 129 -9.09 -10.54 15.29
C ALA A 129 -9.18 -9.17 16.00
N LEU A 130 -8.34 -8.94 17.01
CA LEU A 130 -8.35 -7.74 17.87
C LEU A 130 -6.95 -7.09 17.95
N GLU A 131 -5.94 -7.94 18.11
CA GLU A 131 -4.53 -7.60 18.40
C GLU A 131 -3.64 -7.50 17.14
N ALA A 132 -4.16 -7.87 15.96
CA ALA A 132 -3.37 -7.96 14.72
C ALA A 132 -4.16 -7.51 13.49
N GLU A 133 -3.46 -6.98 12.49
CA GLU A 133 -4.06 -6.38 11.30
C GLU A 133 -4.03 -7.35 10.11
N ARG A 134 -5.18 -7.58 9.48
CA ARG A 134 -5.29 -8.49 8.33
C ARG A 134 -4.75 -7.82 7.08
N LEU A 135 -3.72 -8.42 6.47
CA LEU A 135 -3.11 -7.91 5.25
C LEU A 135 -4.11 -7.85 4.08
N GLN A 136 -5.02 -8.83 4.00
CA GLN A 136 -6.12 -8.90 3.05
C GLN A 136 -7.01 -7.65 3.10
N ASP A 137 -7.28 -7.13 4.30
CA ASP A 137 -8.17 -5.98 4.50
C ASP A 137 -7.47 -4.67 4.09
N ILE A 138 -6.14 -4.60 4.27
CA ILE A 138 -5.29 -3.51 3.75
C ILE A 138 -5.27 -3.54 2.21
N ILE A 139 -5.11 -4.72 1.61
CA ILE A 139 -5.13 -4.89 0.14
C ILE A 139 -6.51 -4.47 -0.42
N ALA A 140 -7.61 -4.91 0.20
CA ALA A 140 -8.95 -4.51 -0.21
C ALA A 140 -9.17 -2.99 -0.12
N ALA A 141 -8.61 -2.34 0.91
CA ALA A 141 -8.63 -0.88 1.07
C ALA A 141 -7.78 -0.15 0.01
N MET A 142 -6.72 -0.77 -0.52
CA MET A 142 -5.93 -0.23 -1.63
C MET A 142 -6.67 -0.33 -2.98
N THR A 143 -7.30 -1.47 -3.26
CA THR A 143 -7.89 -1.79 -4.57
C THR A 143 -9.33 -1.30 -4.79
N ALA A 144 -9.95 -0.67 -3.80
CA ALA A 144 -11.39 -0.35 -3.82
C ALA A 144 -11.84 0.53 -5.00
N GLU A 145 -10.95 1.39 -5.51
CA GLU A 145 -11.25 2.44 -6.50
C GLU A 145 -10.51 2.21 -7.84
N GLU A 146 -10.42 0.96 -8.32
CA GLU A 146 -9.68 0.54 -9.54
C GLU A 146 -8.16 0.83 -9.53
N ASN A 147 -7.61 1.21 -8.37
CA ASN A 147 -6.22 1.60 -8.18
C ASN A 147 -5.21 0.48 -8.50
N THR A 148 -4.00 0.89 -8.91
CA THR A 148 -2.84 0.00 -8.89
C THR A 148 -2.35 -0.13 -7.44
N ALA A 149 -2.15 -1.35 -6.96
CA ALA A 149 -1.72 -1.64 -5.59
C ALA A 149 -0.36 -2.34 -5.58
N ILE A 150 0.64 -1.76 -4.91
CA ILE A 150 1.99 -2.31 -4.77
C ILE A 150 2.24 -2.65 -3.30
N VAL A 151 2.40 -3.92 -2.97
CA VAL A 151 2.53 -4.42 -1.60
C VAL A 151 3.92 -5.01 -1.39
N LEU A 152 4.71 -4.44 -0.48
CA LEU A 152 6.12 -4.76 -0.28
C LEU A 152 6.34 -5.17 1.19
N LEU A 153 6.62 -6.44 1.41
CA LEU A 153 6.59 -7.06 2.74
C LEU A 153 7.98 -7.54 3.13
N ASP A 154 8.61 -6.73 3.99
CA ASP A 154 9.89 -6.97 4.63
C ASP A 154 9.69 -7.56 6.02
N ALA A 155 8.82 -8.56 6.09
CA ALA A 155 8.37 -9.16 7.32
C ALA A 155 9.10 -10.48 7.62
N CYS A 156 9.63 -10.62 8.83
CA CYS A 156 10.21 -11.88 9.27
C CYS A 156 9.12 -12.95 9.38
N ARG A 157 9.26 -14.01 8.56
CA ARG A 157 8.43 -15.23 8.64
C ARG A 157 8.87 -16.17 9.77
N ASP A 158 9.14 -15.62 10.95
CA ASP A 158 9.26 -16.38 12.20
C ASP A 158 8.24 -15.82 13.20
N ASN A 159 7.13 -16.53 13.34
CA ASN A 159 5.98 -16.13 14.12
C ASN A 159 6.28 -16.30 15.62
N PRO A 160 6.43 -15.20 16.39
CA PRO A 160 6.89 -15.27 17.78
C PRO A 160 5.84 -15.86 18.73
N PHE A 161 4.62 -16.11 18.23
CA PHE A 161 3.49 -16.66 18.97
C PHE A 161 3.16 -18.12 18.60
N VAL A 162 3.98 -18.83 17.80
CA VAL A 162 3.69 -20.22 17.40
C VAL A 162 3.38 -21.13 18.60
N LYS A 163 4.14 -21.05 19.70
CA LYS A 163 3.93 -21.93 20.88
C LYS A 163 2.60 -21.66 21.58
N GLN A 164 2.21 -20.39 21.67
CA GLN A 164 0.97 -19.90 22.26
C GLN A 164 -0.22 -20.35 21.39
N LEU A 165 -0.14 -20.12 20.07
CA LEU A 165 -1.22 -20.36 19.12
C LEU A 165 -1.41 -21.84 18.70
N SER A 166 -0.38 -22.68 18.83
CA SER A 166 -0.42 -24.12 18.51
C SER A 166 -0.44 -25.06 19.73
N GLY A 167 -0.53 -24.52 20.95
CA GLY A 167 -0.50 -25.28 22.19
C GLY A 167 -1.59 -26.34 22.30
N GLN A 168 -1.25 -27.53 22.82
CA GLN A 168 -2.17 -28.66 22.97
C GLN A 168 -3.38 -28.30 23.84
N GLY A 169 -4.53 -28.11 23.19
CA GLY A 169 -5.82 -27.88 23.84
C GLY A 169 -6.61 -26.69 23.29
N GLN A 170 -5.94 -25.65 22.76
CA GLN A 170 -6.61 -24.37 22.42
C GLN A 170 -7.22 -24.31 21.01
N SER A 171 -6.82 -25.16 20.06
CA SER A 171 -7.48 -25.25 18.74
C SER A 171 -7.23 -26.56 18.01
N ARG A 172 -8.22 -27.46 17.99
CA ARG A 172 -8.20 -28.72 17.21
C ARG A 172 -8.52 -28.54 15.71
N GLY A 173 -8.02 -27.48 15.09
CA GLY A 173 -8.32 -27.17 13.69
C GLY A 173 -7.72 -25.88 13.11
N LEU A 174 -6.91 -25.15 13.88
CA LEU A 174 -6.20 -23.96 13.40
C LEU A 174 -4.90 -24.37 12.72
N VAL A 175 -4.67 -23.94 11.49
CA VAL A 175 -3.37 -24.07 10.83
C VAL A 175 -2.61 -22.77 10.99
N VAL A 176 -1.60 -22.76 11.86
CA VAL A 176 -0.68 -21.63 12.08
C VAL A 176 0.57 -21.84 11.22
N GLY A 177 0.84 -20.89 10.33
CA GLY A 177 2.08 -20.86 9.54
C GLY A 177 3.27 -20.35 10.36
N LYS A 178 4.48 -20.72 9.92
CA LYS A 178 5.73 -20.18 10.49
C LYS A 178 5.85 -18.66 10.31
N GLY A 179 5.20 -18.12 9.30
CA GLY A 179 5.08 -16.69 9.02
C GLY A 179 3.97 -16.50 7.98
N LEU A 180 3.97 -15.37 7.26
CA LEU A 180 3.05 -15.10 6.15
C LEU A 180 2.95 -16.26 5.13
N GLY A 181 1.78 -16.47 4.55
CA GLY A 181 1.52 -17.40 3.45
C GLY A 181 1.67 -16.78 2.05
N ALA A 182 1.27 -17.54 1.03
CA ALA A 182 1.02 -17.01 -0.31
C ALA A 182 -0.29 -16.18 -0.34
N LEU A 183 -0.43 -15.34 -1.37
CA LEU A 183 -1.63 -14.55 -1.64
C LEU A 183 -2.00 -14.70 -3.11
N ASP A 184 -3.30 -14.73 -3.43
CA ASP A 184 -3.77 -14.54 -4.79
C ASP A 184 -3.82 -13.04 -5.09
N ALA A 185 -3.05 -12.60 -6.09
CA ALA A 185 -2.93 -11.20 -6.45
C ALA A 185 -3.98 -10.87 -7.51
N GLY A 186 -5.07 -10.22 -7.08
CA GLY A 186 -6.12 -9.73 -7.98
C GLY A 186 -5.58 -8.76 -9.04
N ARG A 187 -6.38 -8.49 -10.08
CA ARG A 187 -6.02 -7.51 -11.12
C ARG A 187 -5.67 -6.16 -10.49
N GLY A 188 -4.56 -5.57 -10.92
CA GLY A 188 -4.02 -4.32 -10.38
C GLY A 188 -3.07 -4.49 -9.18
N VAL A 189 -2.93 -5.68 -8.60
CA VAL A 189 -2.10 -5.92 -7.42
C VAL A 189 -0.73 -6.53 -7.79
N PHE A 190 0.34 -5.91 -7.30
CA PHE A 190 1.71 -6.42 -7.35
C PHE A 190 2.20 -6.67 -5.93
N ILE A 191 2.66 -7.90 -5.62
CA ILE A 191 3.11 -8.26 -4.26
C ILE A 191 4.56 -8.74 -4.30
N GLY A 192 5.44 -7.99 -3.61
CA GLY A 192 6.84 -8.34 -3.38
C GLY A 192 7.07 -8.75 -1.92
N PHE A 193 7.83 -9.83 -1.72
CA PHE A 193 8.25 -10.29 -0.40
C PHE A 193 9.78 -10.27 -0.32
N ALA A 194 10.35 -9.96 0.84
CA ALA A 194 11.79 -10.09 1.11
C ALA A 194 12.32 -11.54 1.03
N THR A 195 11.44 -12.54 1.04
CA THR A 195 11.79 -13.96 1.11
C THR A 195 10.64 -14.85 0.59
N GLN A 196 10.95 -16.09 0.19
CA GLN A 196 9.98 -17.05 -0.34
C GLN A 196 8.94 -17.50 0.71
N PRO A 197 7.72 -17.92 0.31
CA PRO A 197 6.84 -18.69 1.18
C PRO A 197 7.43 -20.07 1.50
N GLY A 198 7.51 -20.57 2.74
CA GLY A 198 7.41 -19.88 4.03
C GLY A 198 8.76 -19.88 4.75
N ASN A 199 9.75 -19.23 4.14
CA ASN A 199 11.12 -19.12 4.63
C ASN A 199 11.34 -17.80 5.38
N VAL A 200 12.26 -17.78 6.35
CA VAL A 200 12.55 -16.61 7.19
C VAL A 200 13.19 -15.48 6.35
N ALA A 201 12.92 -14.22 6.71
CA ALA A 201 13.62 -13.05 6.18
C ALA A 201 14.76 -12.68 7.13
N LEU A 202 15.91 -12.26 6.61
CA LEU A 202 17.03 -11.80 7.44
C LEU A 202 16.84 -10.32 7.76
N ASP A 203 16.68 -9.97 9.04
CA ASP A 203 16.73 -8.58 9.53
C ASP A 203 18.07 -7.89 9.19
N GLY A 204 19.13 -8.68 9.03
CA GLY A 204 20.47 -8.22 8.67
C GLY A 204 21.42 -8.15 9.87
N ALA A 205 22.61 -7.62 9.63
CA ALA A 205 23.62 -7.32 10.66
C ALA A 205 24.21 -5.90 10.48
N ALA A 206 23.53 -5.08 9.67
CA ALA A 206 23.82 -3.69 9.38
C ALA A 206 22.57 -2.86 9.69
N ASN A 207 22.57 -1.56 9.37
CA ASN A 207 21.49 -0.62 9.71
C ASN A 207 20.13 -0.86 9.00
N HIS A 208 20.04 -1.84 8.08
CA HIS A 208 18.88 -2.09 7.23
C HIS A 208 18.76 -3.58 6.90
N SER A 209 17.55 -4.05 6.56
CA SER A 209 17.34 -5.36 5.95
C SER A 209 17.99 -5.44 4.55
N PRO A 210 18.37 -6.65 4.07
CA PRO A 210 18.84 -6.85 2.70
C PRO A 210 17.80 -6.51 1.62
N PHE A 211 16.49 -6.52 1.94
CA PHE A 211 15.43 -6.17 1.00
C PHE A 211 15.26 -4.66 0.90
N ALA A 212 15.13 -3.95 2.02
CA ALA A 212 15.12 -2.49 2.06
C ALA A 212 16.38 -1.91 1.40
N ASP A 213 17.56 -2.43 1.76
CA ASP A 213 18.86 -2.00 1.25
C ASP A 213 19.04 -2.31 -0.25
N ALA A 214 18.36 -3.33 -0.81
CA ALA A 214 18.30 -3.58 -2.25
C ALA A 214 17.28 -2.69 -2.98
N LEU A 215 16.11 -2.47 -2.38
CA LEU A 215 15.01 -1.69 -2.93
C LEU A 215 15.37 -0.21 -3.05
N VAL A 216 15.93 0.37 -1.98
CA VAL A 216 16.49 1.75 -1.94
C VAL A 216 17.46 2.01 -3.10
N LYS A 217 18.30 1.03 -3.44
CA LYS A 217 19.33 1.14 -4.50
C LYS A 217 18.77 1.00 -5.92
N ARG A 218 17.52 0.56 -6.09
CA ARG A 218 16.93 0.22 -7.41
C ARG A 218 15.69 1.01 -7.79
N ILE A 219 14.87 1.42 -6.83
CA ILE A 219 13.60 2.12 -7.09
C ILE A 219 13.77 3.50 -7.75
N LYS A 220 14.96 4.13 -7.65
CA LYS A 220 15.31 5.39 -8.34
C LYS A 220 15.85 5.21 -9.76
N THR A 221 16.25 4.00 -10.18
CA THR A 221 16.76 3.75 -11.53
C THR A 221 15.63 3.29 -12.45
N PRO A 222 15.31 4.05 -13.52
CA PRO A 222 14.54 3.50 -14.63
C PRO A 222 15.28 2.30 -15.26
N SER A 223 14.51 1.37 -15.81
CA SER A 223 14.98 0.28 -16.69
C SER A 223 15.23 0.77 -18.10
#